data_AF-A0A925B6J2-F1
#
_entry.id   AF-A0A925B6J2-F1
#
_cell.length_a   1.000
_cell.length_b   1.000
_cell.length_c   1.000
_cell.angle_alpha   90.00
_cell.angle_beta   90.00
_cell.angle_gamma   90.00
#
_symmetry.space_group_name_H-M   'P 1'
#
loop_
_entity.id
_entity.type
_entity.pdbx_description
1 polymer ?
#
loop_
_entity_poly.entity_id
_entity_poly.type
_entity_poly.pdbx_seq_one_letter_code
_entity_poly.pdbx_strand_id
1 'polypeptide(L)'
;MTPRLQRHPAIPHTVELLVPGRSYRSAGPPRLFGYATQDPGILSWLPDELQRTAITCPDEYVIRLPRVYVVHGHYLFLSPDAALADTFDFDPERAGRPDMAEAATQIAAGEVAAHPAGGLPVFHLFKDIYYNYGHLLVEVLPKLLHIRRLGIDRFSLLYPWSALAYLPIVQHVATVLGLGFEPVVCYNNQIMQADDVHWVGPVARHDRRKSQTLAELARCLTAVDPAEGGPRRLYVTRPPNALRPIPNHGALETLARSAGYEVVDPAALSFPDQVRLFHGADHVIGPMGAALSNTVFMRPGTRVTMLTTRRVDPFYWDIARLIGL
;
A
#
# COMPACT_ATOMS: atom_id res chain seq x y z
N MET A 1 17.64 20.03 -14.86
CA MET A 1 18.22 18.66 -14.90
C MET A 1 17.10 17.67 -14.60
N THR A 2 17.10 16.47 -15.18
CA THR A 2 16.08 15.46 -14.87
C THR A 2 16.56 14.63 -13.69
N PRO A 3 15.92 14.72 -12.51
CA PRO A 3 16.33 13.95 -11.34
C PRO A 3 16.21 12.46 -11.59
N ARG A 4 17.15 11.69 -11.05
CA ARG A 4 17.15 10.24 -11.14
C ARG A 4 16.68 9.63 -9.84
N LEU A 5 15.79 8.64 -9.95
CA LEU A 5 15.45 7.80 -8.82
C LEU A 5 16.62 6.87 -8.49
N GLN A 6 17.05 6.88 -7.24
CA GLN A 6 18.17 6.12 -6.72
C GLN A 6 17.68 4.99 -5.81
N ARG A 7 18.39 3.85 -5.88
CA ARG A 7 18.20 2.74 -4.95
C ARG A 7 18.93 3.07 -3.65
N HIS A 8 18.32 2.70 -2.52
CA HIS A 8 18.87 2.88 -1.19
C HIS A 8 20.37 2.52 -1.01
N PRO A 9 20.88 1.37 -1.52
CA PRO A 9 22.28 0.99 -1.30
C PRO A 9 23.31 1.94 -1.94
N ALA A 10 22.87 2.82 -2.86
CA ALA A 10 23.74 3.77 -3.56
C ALA A 10 23.92 5.10 -2.80
N ILE A 11 23.29 5.27 -1.63
CA ILE A 11 23.27 6.51 -0.86
C ILE A 11 24.01 6.29 0.46
N PRO A 12 24.91 7.18 0.90
CA PRO A 12 25.45 7.12 2.26
C PRO A 12 24.33 7.26 3.29
N HIS A 13 24.13 6.26 4.14
CA HIS A 13 23.02 6.23 5.11
C HIS A 13 23.43 5.55 6.41
N THR A 14 22.67 5.82 7.48
CA THR A 14 22.71 5.02 8.70
C THR A 14 21.48 4.12 8.73
N VAL A 15 21.68 2.81 8.78
CA VAL A 15 20.59 1.85 9.02
C VAL A 15 20.31 1.81 10.52
N GLU A 16 19.11 2.22 10.90
CA GLU A 16 18.69 2.18 12.31
C GLU A 16 17.90 0.92 12.65
N LEU A 17 17.23 0.34 11.65
CA LEU A 17 16.52 -0.92 11.78
C LEU A 17 16.74 -1.76 10.53
N LEU A 18 16.99 -3.05 10.73
CA LEU A 18 16.93 -4.08 9.70
C LEU A 18 15.93 -5.16 10.14
N VAL A 19 15.00 -5.53 9.26
CA VAL A 19 13.96 -6.53 9.51
C VAL A 19 14.08 -7.63 8.46
N PRO A 20 14.86 -8.68 8.73
CA PRO A 20 15.03 -9.78 7.80
C PRO A 20 13.83 -10.73 7.78
N GLY A 21 13.87 -11.72 6.88
CA GLY A 21 12.95 -12.85 6.89
C GLY A 21 11.52 -12.46 6.50
N ARG A 22 11.37 -11.63 5.46
CA ARG A 22 10.07 -11.17 4.95
C ARG A 22 9.47 -12.04 3.85
N SER A 23 10.23 -13.05 3.41
CA SER A 23 9.88 -14.00 2.34
C SER A 23 9.03 -15.16 2.86
N TYR A 24 8.18 -15.73 2.02
CA TYR A 24 7.30 -16.85 2.40
C TYR A 24 6.98 -17.78 1.22
N ARG A 25 6.49 -18.98 1.55
CA ARG A 25 5.96 -19.93 0.55
C ARG A 25 4.52 -19.56 0.21
N SER A 26 4.21 -19.56 -1.09
CA SER A 26 2.87 -19.32 -1.61
C SER A 26 2.05 -20.62 -1.56
N ALA A 27 0.74 -20.51 -1.29
CA ALA A 27 -0.21 -21.64 -1.38
C ALA A 27 -0.46 -22.11 -2.84
N GLY A 28 0.07 -21.38 -3.82
CA GLY A 28 -0.02 -21.69 -5.24
C GLY A 28 -0.60 -20.54 -6.06
N PRO A 29 -0.85 -20.76 -7.36
CA PRO A 29 -1.50 -19.76 -8.21
C PRO A 29 -2.99 -19.63 -7.94
N PRO A 30 -3.58 -18.48 -8.31
CA PRO A 30 -5.04 -18.35 -8.33
C PRO A 30 -5.66 -19.35 -9.31
N ARG A 31 -6.91 -19.73 -9.05
CA ARG A 31 -7.72 -20.46 -10.03
C ARG A 31 -8.24 -19.48 -11.07
N LEU A 32 -7.82 -19.67 -12.33
CA LEU A 32 -8.30 -18.87 -13.45
C LEU A 32 -9.55 -19.53 -14.05
N PHE A 33 -10.71 -18.88 -13.88
CA PHE A 33 -11.99 -19.40 -14.39
C PHE A 33 -12.21 -18.95 -15.84
N GLY A 34 -11.79 -19.79 -16.80
CA GLY A 34 -12.01 -19.53 -18.22
C GLY A 34 -11.22 -18.32 -18.75
N TYR A 35 -10.12 -17.94 -18.09
CA TYR A 35 -9.27 -16.86 -18.57
C TYR A 35 -8.44 -17.34 -19.77
N ALA A 36 -8.61 -16.67 -20.91
CA ALA A 36 -7.78 -16.82 -22.08
C ALA A 36 -7.31 -15.43 -22.53
N THR A 37 -6.05 -15.32 -22.94
CA THR A 37 -5.49 -14.08 -23.49
C THR A 37 -4.54 -14.39 -24.63
N GLN A 38 -4.53 -13.51 -25.64
CA GLN A 38 -3.55 -13.49 -26.72
C GLN A 38 -2.65 -12.25 -26.62
N ASP A 39 -2.76 -11.48 -25.52
CA ASP A 39 -1.96 -10.29 -25.28
C ASP A 39 -0.50 -10.69 -24.98
N PRO A 40 0.47 -10.35 -25.86
CA PRO A 40 1.87 -10.71 -25.67
C PRO A 40 2.46 -10.10 -24.39
N GLY A 41 1.98 -8.92 -23.99
CA GLY A 41 2.39 -8.25 -22.77
C GLY A 41 1.97 -9.02 -21.52
N ILE A 42 0.83 -9.70 -21.54
CA ILE A 42 0.39 -10.57 -20.43
C ILE A 42 1.12 -11.93 -20.48
N LEU A 43 1.21 -12.51 -21.68
CA LEU A 43 1.86 -13.82 -21.89
C LEU A 43 3.36 -13.80 -21.54
N SER A 44 4.01 -12.63 -21.60
CA SER A 44 5.43 -12.49 -21.23
C SER A 44 5.73 -12.75 -19.75
N TRP A 45 4.73 -12.72 -18.86
CA TRP A 45 4.96 -12.84 -17.41
C TRP A 45 3.96 -13.73 -16.67
N LEU A 46 2.78 -13.98 -17.24
CA LEU A 46 1.72 -14.76 -16.60
C LEU A 46 2.13 -16.21 -16.32
N PRO A 47 2.80 -16.94 -17.24
CA PRO A 47 3.24 -18.31 -16.96
C PRO A 47 4.12 -18.42 -15.72
N ASP A 48 5.12 -17.54 -15.59
CA ASP A 48 6.02 -17.50 -14.44
C ASP A 48 5.24 -17.18 -13.15
N GLU A 49 4.29 -16.25 -13.23
CA GLU A 49 3.45 -15.90 -12.10
C GLU A 49 2.56 -17.06 -11.64
N LEU A 50 2.08 -17.91 -12.57
CA LEU A 50 1.28 -19.08 -12.25
C LEU A 50 2.11 -20.25 -11.68
N GLN A 51 3.41 -20.31 -11.97
CA GLN A 51 4.32 -21.33 -11.44
C GLN A 51 4.97 -20.91 -10.11
N ARG A 52 4.72 -19.68 -9.66
CA ARG A 52 5.36 -19.08 -8.50
C ARG A 52 4.91 -19.73 -7.19
N THR A 53 5.83 -20.47 -6.56
CA THR A 53 5.61 -21.17 -5.26
C THR A 53 6.26 -20.46 -4.07
N ALA A 54 7.07 -19.44 -4.31
CA ALA A 54 7.71 -18.63 -3.28
C ALA A 54 7.65 -17.14 -3.61
N ILE A 55 7.46 -16.33 -2.57
CA ILE A 55 7.47 -14.88 -2.65
C ILE A 55 8.73 -14.40 -1.93
N THR A 56 9.74 -14.02 -2.71
CA THR A 56 10.98 -13.44 -2.20
C THR A 56 10.82 -11.95 -1.99
N CYS A 57 10.86 -11.50 -0.75
CA CYS A 57 10.90 -10.09 -0.35
C CYS A 57 12.29 -9.77 0.21
N PRO A 58 12.88 -8.61 -0.15
CA PRO A 58 14.13 -8.17 0.46
C PRO A 58 13.94 -7.87 1.96
N ASP A 59 15.06 -7.66 2.65
CA ASP A 59 15.01 -7.15 4.01
C ASP A 59 14.39 -5.74 4.02
N GLU A 60 13.55 -5.50 5.01
CA GLU A 60 12.98 -4.17 5.25
C GLU A 60 13.87 -3.41 6.22
N TYR A 61 13.83 -2.08 6.16
CA TYR A 61 14.74 -1.26 6.95
C TYR A 61 14.18 0.13 7.21
N VAL A 62 14.74 0.78 8.23
CA VAL A 62 14.58 2.21 8.48
C VAL A 62 15.96 2.84 8.43
N ILE A 63 16.07 3.94 7.69
CA ILE A 63 17.29 4.73 7.63
C ILE A 63 17.05 6.17 8.02
N ARG A 64 18.10 6.79 8.51
CA ARG A 64 18.12 8.21 8.81
C ARG A 64 18.82 8.97 7.69
N LEU A 65 18.13 9.98 7.15
CA LEU A 65 18.60 10.78 6.03
C LEU A 65 18.79 12.22 6.47
N PRO A 66 20.00 12.78 6.31
CA PRO A 66 20.22 14.20 6.53
C PRO A 66 19.67 14.98 5.34
N ARG A 67 18.99 16.10 5.63
CA ARG A 67 18.56 17.11 4.65
C ARG A 67 17.89 16.51 3.40
N VAL A 68 16.60 16.26 3.51
CA VAL A 68 15.76 15.78 2.42
C VAL A 68 14.75 16.84 1.99
N TYR A 69 14.30 16.75 0.75
CA TYR A 69 13.24 17.58 0.20
C TYR A 69 12.04 16.69 -0.13
N VAL A 70 10.90 16.96 0.51
CA VAL A 70 9.65 16.23 0.30
C VAL A 70 8.79 16.99 -0.70
N VAL A 71 8.49 16.35 -1.82
CA VAL A 71 7.67 16.92 -2.90
C VAL A 71 6.34 16.16 -2.98
N HIS A 72 5.24 16.91 -2.96
CA HIS A 72 3.86 16.37 -2.94
C HIS A 72 3.61 15.33 -1.82
N GLY A 73 4.38 15.41 -0.73
CA GLY A 73 4.33 14.51 0.43
C GLY A 73 4.90 13.10 0.24
N HIS A 74 5.35 12.71 -0.95
CA HIS A 74 5.69 11.31 -1.24
C HIS A 74 7.00 11.11 -2.00
N TYR A 75 7.45 12.08 -2.79
CA TYR A 75 8.81 12.01 -3.33
C TYR A 75 9.78 12.54 -2.28
N LEU A 76 10.83 11.77 -2.03
CA LEU A 76 11.90 12.14 -1.11
C LEU A 76 13.18 12.39 -1.91
N PHE A 77 13.49 13.67 -2.15
CA PHE A 77 14.70 14.10 -2.83
C PHE A 77 15.85 14.23 -1.84
N LEU A 78 17.03 13.75 -2.24
CA LEU A 78 18.29 13.86 -1.50
C LEU A 78 19.15 15.04 -2.01
N SER A 79 18.91 15.42 -3.26
CA SER A 79 19.50 16.57 -3.94
C SER A 79 18.61 16.92 -5.15
N PRO A 80 18.84 18.07 -5.84
CA PRO A 80 18.14 18.38 -7.08
C PRO A 80 18.16 17.24 -8.12
N ASP A 81 19.23 16.44 -8.16
CA ASP A 81 19.43 15.41 -9.17
C ASP A 81 19.10 13.99 -8.70
N ALA A 82 18.72 13.81 -7.43
CA ALA A 82 18.54 12.50 -6.81
C ALA A 82 17.30 12.43 -5.92
N ALA A 83 16.44 11.44 -6.18
CA ALA A 83 15.31 11.10 -5.30
C ALA A 83 15.29 9.61 -4.97
N LEU A 84 14.71 9.25 -3.84
CA LEU A 84 14.61 7.86 -3.38
C LEU A 84 13.45 7.11 -4.05
N ALA A 85 13.72 5.88 -4.48
CA ALA A 85 12.69 4.97 -4.93
C ALA A 85 12.08 4.16 -3.77
N ASP A 86 10.76 4.21 -3.63
CA ASP A 86 9.99 3.47 -2.62
C ASP A 86 9.26 2.27 -3.24
N THR A 87 10.05 1.29 -3.71
CA THR A 87 9.57 0.00 -4.22
C THR A 87 10.69 -1.03 -4.18
N PHE A 88 10.34 -2.32 -4.03
CA PHE A 88 11.32 -3.38 -4.27
C PHE A 88 11.81 -3.37 -5.71
N ASP A 89 13.10 -3.66 -5.91
CA ASP A 89 13.79 -3.80 -7.19
C ASP A 89 13.44 -2.72 -8.21
N PHE A 90 13.52 -1.46 -7.78
CA PHE A 90 13.29 -0.31 -8.64
C PHE A 90 14.10 -0.42 -9.95
N ASP A 91 13.40 -0.31 -11.09
CA ASP A 91 14.01 -0.28 -12.43
C ASP A 91 14.38 1.16 -12.79
N PRO A 92 15.68 1.50 -12.89
CA PRO A 92 16.16 2.84 -13.21
C PRO A 92 15.67 3.38 -14.57
N GLU A 93 15.30 2.50 -15.52
CA GLU A 93 14.83 2.93 -16.84
C GLU A 93 13.40 3.51 -16.82
N ARG A 94 12.66 3.34 -15.71
CA ARG A 94 11.32 3.94 -15.52
C ARG A 94 11.35 5.38 -14.99
N ALA A 95 12.50 6.04 -15.02
CA ALA A 95 12.71 7.36 -14.44
C ALA A 95 12.34 8.50 -15.43
N GLY A 96 11.08 8.92 -15.36
CA GLY A 96 10.60 10.10 -16.08
C GLY A 96 9.23 10.51 -15.56
N ARG A 97 9.23 11.42 -14.59
CA ARG A 97 8.03 12.00 -13.99
C ARG A 97 8.14 13.51 -14.19
N PRO A 98 7.33 14.14 -15.06
CA PRO A 98 7.47 15.56 -15.40
C PRO A 98 7.44 16.48 -14.17
N ASP A 99 6.64 16.12 -13.17
CA ASP A 99 6.52 16.72 -11.84
C ASP A 99 7.84 16.72 -11.05
N MET A 100 8.73 15.77 -11.31
CA MET A 100 10.05 15.76 -10.66
C MET A 100 11.03 16.79 -11.26
N ALA A 101 10.94 17.09 -12.56
CA ALA A 101 11.87 18.01 -13.21
C ALA A 101 11.67 19.48 -12.76
N GLU A 102 10.40 19.87 -12.58
CA GLU A 102 10.04 21.16 -11.99
C GLU A 102 10.56 21.25 -10.55
N ALA A 103 10.26 20.24 -9.73
CA ALA A 103 10.71 20.21 -8.35
C ALA A 103 12.24 20.23 -8.21
N ALA A 104 12.97 19.51 -9.06
CA ALA A 104 14.43 19.56 -9.11
C ALA A 104 14.96 20.98 -9.36
N THR A 105 14.31 21.72 -10.25
CA THR A 105 14.68 23.11 -10.57
C THR A 105 14.44 24.03 -9.37
N GLN A 106 13.30 23.88 -8.70
CA GLN A 106 12.95 24.65 -7.50
C GLN A 106 13.91 24.35 -6.34
N ILE A 107 14.27 23.08 -6.12
CA ILE A 107 15.26 22.69 -5.10
C ILE A 107 16.62 23.33 -5.40
N ALA A 108 17.07 23.29 -6.67
CA ALA A 108 18.34 23.90 -7.08
C ALA A 108 18.36 25.43 -6.89
N ALA A 109 17.19 26.08 -7.03
CA ALA A 109 17.02 27.51 -6.81
C ALA A 109 16.87 27.89 -5.31
N GLY A 110 16.75 26.91 -4.41
CA GLY A 110 16.52 27.14 -2.98
C GLY A 110 15.07 27.53 -2.63
N GLU A 111 14.12 27.26 -3.52
CA GLU A 111 12.69 27.56 -3.34
C GLU A 111 12.01 26.51 -2.46
N VAL A 112 12.37 26.47 -1.19
CA VAL A 112 11.92 25.44 -0.24
C VAL A 112 11.28 26.07 0.99
N ALA A 113 10.21 25.44 1.47
CA ALA A 113 9.62 25.74 2.77
C ALA A 113 10.30 24.89 3.85
N ALA A 114 10.75 25.49 4.94
CA ALA A 114 11.34 24.78 6.07
C ALA A 114 10.25 24.34 7.07
N HIS A 115 10.12 23.03 7.31
CA HIS A 115 9.33 22.41 8.38
C HIS A 115 9.81 20.94 8.53
N PRO A 116 9.93 20.35 9.75
CA PRO A 116 9.16 20.66 10.97
C PRO A 116 10.00 21.24 12.12
N ALA A 117 9.41 22.18 12.86
CA ALA A 117 9.91 22.62 14.15
C ALA A 117 9.39 21.66 15.24
N GLY A 118 10.28 21.08 16.05
CA GLY A 118 9.89 20.19 17.15
C GLY A 118 11.03 19.27 17.60
N GLY A 119 10.89 18.67 18.79
CA GLY A 119 11.86 17.72 19.35
C GLY A 119 11.54 16.25 19.12
N LEU A 120 10.50 15.93 18.33
CA LEU A 120 10.11 14.56 18.02
C LEU A 120 10.87 14.02 16.80
N PRO A 121 11.18 12.70 16.75
CA PRO A 121 11.67 12.06 15.53
C PRO A 121 10.70 12.25 14.36
N VAL A 122 11.22 12.56 13.18
CA VAL A 122 10.42 12.80 11.96
C VAL A 122 10.45 11.56 11.07
N PHE A 123 9.28 11.10 10.61
CA PHE A 123 9.14 9.92 9.75
C PHE A 123 8.51 10.25 8.40
N HIS A 124 8.94 9.54 7.36
CA HIS A 124 8.32 9.53 6.03
C HIS A 124 7.95 8.10 5.62
N LEU A 125 6.67 7.89 5.27
CA LEU A 125 6.10 6.57 4.97
C LEU A 125 5.47 6.48 3.57
N PHE A 126 5.08 7.62 3.00
CA PHE A 126 4.19 7.68 1.85
C PHE A 126 4.96 7.54 0.53
N LYS A 127 4.42 6.73 -0.38
CA LYS A 127 4.88 6.60 -1.76
C LYS A 127 3.80 7.03 -2.74
N ASP A 128 4.15 7.12 -4.02
CA ASP A 128 3.18 7.43 -5.08
C ASP A 128 1.94 6.52 -5.04
N ILE A 129 0.80 7.06 -5.47
CA ILE A 129 -0.53 6.44 -5.46
C ILE A 129 -1.09 6.26 -4.02
N TYR A 130 -0.53 6.94 -3.02
CA TYR A 130 -1.03 6.93 -1.64
C TYR A 130 -2.51 7.33 -1.48
N TYR A 131 -3.05 8.10 -2.43
CA TYR A 131 -4.45 8.52 -2.46
C TYR A 131 -5.41 7.37 -2.84
N ASN A 132 -4.89 6.16 -3.11
CA ASN A 132 -5.68 4.97 -3.32
C ASN A 132 -5.69 4.10 -2.04
N TYR A 133 -6.89 3.78 -1.54
CA TYR A 133 -7.09 2.96 -0.35
C TYR A 133 -6.27 1.65 -0.34
N GLY A 134 -6.20 0.95 -1.47
CA GLY A 134 -5.45 -0.30 -1.55
C GLY A 134 -3.95 -0.10 -1.35
N HIS A 135 -3.38 0.98 -1.91
CA HIS A 135 -1.97 1.33 -1.73
C HIS A 135 -1.68 1.82 -0.31
N LEU A 136 -2.57 2.63 0.27
CA LEU A 136 -2.47 3.02 1.67
C LEU A 136 -2.39 1.78 2.56
N LEU A 137 -3.35 0.85 2.42
CA LEU A 137 -3.43 -0.35 3.26
C LEU A 137 -2.22 -1.28 3.08
N VAL A 138 -1.76 -1.47 1.85
CA VAL A 138 -0.78 -2.50 1.50
C VAL A 138 0.66 -2.01 1.55
N GLU A 139 0.89 -0.73 1.25
CA GLU A 139 2.23 -0.19 1.03
C GLU A 139 2.63 0.92 2.02
N VAL A 140 1.66 1.54 2.73
CA VAL A 140 1.93 2.62 3.69
C VAL A 140 1.70 2.16 5.13
N LEU A 141 0.51 1.67 5.47
CA LEU A 141 0.17 1.30 6.85
C LEU A 141 1.11 0.26 7.49
N PRO A 142 1.60 -0.78 6.78
CA PRO A 142 2.48 -1.78 7.40
C PRO A 142 3.81 -1.19 7.88
N LYS A 143 4.23 -0.05 7.32
CA LYS A 143 5.45 0.66 7.71
C LYS A 143 5.40 1.18 9.16
N LEU A 144 4.20 1.40 9.72
CA LEU A 144 4.05 1.79 11.13
C LEU A 144 4.59 0.72 12.10
N LEU A 145 4.60 -0.56 11.71
CA LEU A 145 5.22 -1.62 12.53
C LEU A 145 6.73 -1.41 12.70
N HIS A 146 7.40 -0.79 11.73
CA HIS A 146 8.83 -0.51 11.84
C HIS A 146 9.12 0.62 12.83
N ILE A 147 8.25 1.63 12.92
CA ILE A 147 8.35 2.67 13.96
C ILE A 147 8.20 2.03 15.35
N ARG A 148 7.19 1.16 15.52
CA ARG A 148 7.01 0.40 16.77
C ARG A 148 8.25 -0.45 17.12
N ARG A 149 8.89 -1.08 16.13
CA ARG A 149 10.11 -1.89 16.33
C ARG A 149 11.33 -1.08 16.76
N LEU A 150 11.40 0.19 16.37
CA LEU A 150 12.43 1.11 16.86
C LEU A 150 12.21 1.50 18.33
N GLY A 151 11.07 1.16 18.93
CA GLY A 151 10.72 1.59 20.28
C GLY A 151 10.31 3.05 20.36
N ILE A 152 9.92 3.67 19.23
CA ILE A 152 9.42 5.04 19.16
C ILE A 152 7.90 5.00 19.24
N ASP A 153 7.36 5.67 20.25
CA ASP A 153 5.93 5.74 20.59
C ASP A 153 5.30 7.09 20.20
N ARG A 154 6.08 8.18 20.17
CA ARG A 154 5.64 9.50 19.67
C ARG A 154 6.58 10.06 18.60
N PHE A 155 6.01 10.53 17.49
CA PHE A 155 6.77 11.05 16.36
C PHE A 155 6.00 12.09 15.53
N SER A 156 6.72 12.84 14.69
CA SER A 156 6.13 13.67 13.64
C SER A 156 6.07 12.89 12.34
N LEU A 157 4.93 12.89 11.66
CA LEU A 157 4.74 12.18 10.38
C LEU A 157 4.61 13.17 9.23
N LEU A 158 5.54 13.13 8.28
CA LEU A 158 5.42 13.88 7.02
C LEU A 158 4.23 13.32 6.24
N TYR A 159 3.18 14.13 6.11
CA TYR A 159 1.86 13.67 5.71
C TYR A 159 1.37 14.43 4.47
N PRO A 160 1.16 13.76 3.32
CA PRO A 160 0.69 14.43 2.11
C PRO A 160 -0.69 15.07 2.30
N TRP A 161 -0.85 16.33 1.86
CA TRP A 161 -2.13 17.03 1.90
C TRP A 161 -3.26 16.22 1.26
N SER A 162 -3.02 15.62 0.09
CA SER A 162 -4.02 14.82 -0.63
C SER A 162 -4.41 13.52 0.08
N ALA A 163 -3.67 13.11 1.13
CA ALA A 163 -3.96 11.93 1.93
C ALA A 163 -4.81 12.23 3.17
N LEU A 164 -5.18 13.49 3.44
CA LEU A 164 -5.84 13.87 4.70
C LEU A 164 -7.18 13.17 4.90
N ALA A 165 -7.88 12.80 3.82
CA ALA A 165 -9.08 11.98 3.88
C ALA A 165 -8.85 10.60 4.53
N TYR A 166 -7.62 10.09 4.52
CA TYR A 166 -7.24 8.84 5.17
C TYR A 166 -6.65 9.00 6.57
N LEU A 167 -6.56 10.23 7.08
CA LEU A 167 -5.99 10.48 8.41
C LEU A 167 -6.69 9.65 9.52
N PRO A 168 -8.03 9.49 9.54
CA PRO A 168 -8.69 8.63 10.53
C PRO A 168 -8.25 7.15 10.46
N ILE A 169 -7.94 6.63 9.27
CA ILE A 169 -7.44 5.26 9.09
C ILE A 169 -6.03 5.13 9.68
N VAL A 170 -5.14 6.08 9.34
CA VAL A 170 -3.77 6.09 9.84
C VAL A 170 -3.74 6.25 11.36
N GLN A 171 -4.60 7.12 11.93
CA GLN A 171 -4.76 7.30 13.37
C GLN A 171 -5.28 6.05 14.07
N HIS A 172 -6.29 5.38 13.50
CA HIS A 172 -6.79 4.12 14.05
C HIS A 172 -5.69 3.06 14.08
N VAL A 173 -4.96 2.86 12.98
CA VAL A 173 -3.86 1.88 12.91
C VAL A 173 -2.74 2.23 13.88
N ALA A 174 -2.36 3.51 13.97
CA ALA A 174 -1.37 3.96 14.95
C ALA A 174 -1.83 3.64 16.39
N THR A 175 -3.09 3.90 16.71
CA THR A 175 -3.68 3.59 18.03
C THR A 175 -3.61 2.10 18.35
N VAL A 176 -4.00 1.22 17.41
CA VAL A 176 -3.90 -0.25 17.58
C VAL A 176 -2.45 -0.69 17.83
N LEU A 177 -1.50 -0.01 17.20
CA LEU A 177 -0.08 -0.28 17.39
C LEU A 177 0.53 0.39 18.63
N GLY A 178 -0.23 1.18 19.40
CA GLY A 178 0.26 1.91 20.57
C GLY A 178 1.15 3.11 20.20
N LEU A 179 0.92 3.70 19.03
CA LEU A 179 1.68 4.82 18.48
C LEU A 179 0.86 6.12 18.50
N GLY A 180 1.48 7.22 18.86
CA GLY A 180 0.96 8.57 18.70
C GLY A 180 1.79 9.35 17.67
N PHE A 181 1.13 10.12 16.80
CA PHE A 181 1.85 10.95 15.85
C PHE A 181 1.22 12.32 15.65
N GLU A 182 2.07 13.28 15.26
CA GLU A 182 1.68 14.63 14.88
C GLU A 182 1.87 14.79 13.36
N PRO A 183 0.80 14.98 12.57
CA PRO A 183 0.94 15.13 11.13
C PRO A 183 1.59 16.48 10.79
N VAL A 184 2.68 16.44 10.04
CA VAL A 184 3.32 17.59 9.42
C VAL A 184 2.88 17.61 7.97
N VAL A 185 1.95 18.50 7.63
CA VAL A 185 1.25 18.49 6.35
C VAL A 185 2.15 18.99 5.22
N CYS A 186 2.38 18.16 4.22
CA CYS A 186 3.10 18.50 3.00
C CYS A 186 2.11 18.91 1.90
N TYR A 187 2.05 20.21 1.61
CA TYR A 187 1.18 20.75 0.56
C TYR A 187 1.75 20.52 -0.85
N ASN A 188 0.86 20.33 -1.83
CA ASN A 188 1.29 19.99 -3.20
C ASN A 188 1.97 21.16 -3.94
N ASN A 189 1.76 22.40 -3.49
CA ASN A 189 2.33 23.62 -4.05
C ASN A 189 3.60 24.08 -3.32
N GLN A 190 4.17 23.23 -2.47
CA GLN A 190 5.36 23.53 -1.67
C GLN A 190 6.32 22.35 -1.70
N ILE A 191 7.61 22.66 -1.61
CA ILE A 191 8.66 21.68 -1.35
C ILE A 191 9.08 21.83 0.09
N MET A 192 8.96 20.76 0.87
CA MET A 192 9.32 20.79 2.29
C MET A 192 10.76 20.31 2.47
N GLN A 193 11.62 21.13 3.08
CA GLN A 193 12.94 20.69 3.51
C GLN A 193 12.89 20.23 4.97
N ALA A 194 13.43 19.03 5.23
CA ALA A 194 13.60 18.48 6.57
C ALA A 194 15.03 17.98 6.77
N ASP A 195 15.68 18.36 7.87
CA ASP A 195 17.11 18.08 8.07
C ASP A 195 17.40 16.70 8.63
N ASP A 196 16.43 16.05 9.26
CA ASP A 196 16.62 14.77 9.93
C ASP A 196 15.36 13.90 9.83
N VAL A 197 15.35 12.97 8.86
CA VAL A 197 14.17 12.16 8.54
C VAL A 197 14.48 10.68 8.57
N HIS A 198 13.63 9.95 9.31
CA HIS A 198 13.57 8.50 9.29
C HIS A 198 12.71 8.08 8.10
N TRP A 199 13.35 7.59 7.04
CA TRP A 199 12.65 7.00 5.92
C TRP A 199 12.46 5.50 6.17
N VAL A 200 11.20 5.06 6.13
CA VAL A 200 10.87 3.65 6.22
C VAL A 200 10.82 3.07 4.81
N GLY A 201 11.71 2.11 4.55
CA GLY A 201 11.87 1.49 3.24
C GLY A 201 10.61 0.76 2.75
N PRO A 202 10.61 0.30 1.49
CA PRO A 202 9.48 -0.39 0.90
C PRO A 202 9.13 -1.68 1.66
N VAL A 203 7.84 -1.99 1.73
CA VAL A 203 7.29 -3.26 2.29
C VAL A 203 6.57 -4.08 1.22
N ALA A 204 6.55 -3.58 0.00
CA ALA A 204 5.91 -4.22 -1.14
C ALA A 204 6.58 -3.77 -2.45
N ARG A 205 6.38 -4.57 -3.49
CA ARG A 205 6.35 -4.07 -4.85
C ARG A 205 4.91 -4.09 -5.35
N HIS A 206 4.53 -3.04 -6.07
CA HIS A 206 3.13 -2.74 -6.38
C HIS A 206 2.42 -3.91 -7.04
N ASP A 207 2.88 -4.31 -8.23
CA ASP A 207 2.30 -5.41 -8.98
C ASP A 207 2.44 -6.74 -8.24
N ARG A 208 3.59 -6.97 -7.60
CA ARG A 208 3.98 -8.27 -7.04
C ARG A 208 4.83 -8.14 -5.80
N ARG A 209 4.76 -9.12 -4.90
CA ARG A 209 5.44 -9.24 -3.59
C ARG A 209 4.89 -8.29 -2.56
N LYS A 210 4.17 -8.84 -1.60
CA LYS A 210 3.72 -8.17 -0.39
C LYS A 210 4.46 -8.80 0.78
N SER A 211 5.16 -8.01 1.58
CA SER A 211 5.93 -8.55 2.69
C SER A 211 5.05 -9.19 3.76
N GLN A 212 5.63 -10.12 4.52
CA GLN A 212 5.01 -10.68 5.73
C GLN A 212 4.62 -9.60 6.75
N THR A 213 5.22 -8.41 6.68
CA THR A 213 4.85 -7.24 7.49
C THR A 213 3.41 -6.78 7.27
N LEU A 214 2.85 -6.95 6.06
CA LEU A 214 1.43 -6.70 5.82
C LEU A 214 0.53 -7.72 6.55
N ALA A 215 0.90 -9.00 6.56
CA ALA A 215 0.16 -10.02 7.29
C ALA A 215 0.25 -9.84 8.81
N GLU A 216 1.40 -9.37 9.31
CA GLU A 216 1.58 -8.98 10.70
C GLU A 216 0.66 -7.82 11.09
N LEU A 217 0.60 -6.78 10.26
CA LEU A 217 -0.32 -5.66 10.48
C LEU A 217 -1.77 -6.14 10.52
N ALA A 218 -2.17 -6.97 9.55
CA ALA A 218 -3.53 -7.51 9.48
C ALA A 218 -3.89 -8.30 10.75
N ARG A 219 -2.97 -9.10 11.31
CA ARG A 219 -3.18 -9.81 12.58
C ARG A 219 -3.36 -8.87 13.76
N CYS A 220 -2.63 -7.76 13.82
CA CYS A 220 -2.83 -6.76 14.88
C CYS A 220 -4.23 -6.14 14.80
N LEU A 221 -4.70 -5.80 13.60
CA LEU A 221 -6.00 -5.18 13.37
C LEU A 221 -7.15 -6.15 13.66
N THR A 222 -7.09 -7.39 13.18
CA THR A 222 -8.17 -8.37 13.40
C THR A 222 -8.23 -8.89 14.85
N ALA A 223 -7.16 -8.73 15.63
CA ALA A 223 -7.16 -9.10 17.05
C ALA A 223 -7.94 -8.12 17.94
N VAL A 224 -7.99 -6.84 17.58
CA VAL A 224 -8.73 -5.81 18.32
C VAL A 224 -10.16 -5.61 17.80
N ASP A 225 -10.37 -5.97 16.53
CA ASP A 225 -11.65 -5.91 15.84
C ASP A 225 -12.08 -7.34 15.44
N PRO A 226 -12.49 -8.19 16.42
CA PRO A 226 -12.95 -9.54 16.12
C PRO A 226 -14.25 -9.49 15.31
N ALA A 227 -14.47 -10.51 14.48
CA ALA A 227 -15.72 -10.63 13.74
C ALA A 227 -16.90 -10.89 14.70
N GLU A 228 -17.86 -9.96 14.75
CA GLU A 228 -19.08 -10.08 15.56
C GLU A 228 -20.27 -10.52 14.71
N GLY A 229 -20.40 -11.82 14.45
CA GLY A 229 -21.44 -12.32 13.54
C GLY A 229 -21.37 -11.65 12.16
N GLY A 230 -22.38 -11.85 11.32
CA GLY A 230 -22.46 -11.20 10.00
C GLY A 230 -22.45 -12.16 8.80
N PRO A 231 -22.61 -11.61 7.60
CA PRO A 231 -22.71 -12.39 6.36
C PRO A 231 -21.42 -13.17 6.07
N ARG A 232 -21.58 -14.47 5.88
CA ARG A 232 -20.49 -15.35 5.44
C ARG A 232 -20.17 -15.21 3.95
N ARG A 233 -21.07 -14.61 3.16
CA ARG A 233 -20.94 -14.47 1.71
C ARG A 233 -21.12 -13.02 1.31
N LEU A 234 -20.05 -12.39 0.82
CA LEU A 234 -20.01 -10.99 0.44
C LEU A 234 -19.88 -10.83 -1.07
N TYR A 235 -20.74 -10.01 -1.64
CA TYR A 235 -20.51 -9.41 -2.94
C TYR A 235 -20.12 -7.95 -2.74
N VAL A 236 -18.83 -7.66 -2.92
CA VAL A 236 -18.30 -6.30 -2.87
C VAL A 236 -18.73 -5.58 -4.13
N THR A 237 -19.54 -4.53 -3.98
CA THR A 237 -19.97 -3.70 -5.11
C THR A 237 -19.07 -2.49 -5.30
N ARG A 238 -19.40 -1.68 -6.30
CA ARG A 238 -18.80 -0.37 -6.56
C ARG A 238 -19.89 0.65 -6.74
N PRO A 239 -19.60 1.90 -6.36
CA PRO A 239 -20.39 3.04 -6.81
C PRO A 239 -20.52 3.04 -8.34
N PRO A 240 -21.71 3.35 -8.90
CA PRO A 240 -21.93 3.40 -10.36
C PRO A 240 -20.99 4.36 -11.10
N ASN A 241 -20.49 5.40 -10.43
CA ASN A 241 -19.56 6.40 -10.95
C ASN A 241 -18.07 6.02 -10.79
N ALA A 242 -17.76 4.77 -10.41
CA ALA A 242 -16.38 4.33 -10.27
C ALA A 242 -15.63 4.35 -11.62
N LEU A 243 -14.32 4.65 -11.58
CA LEU A 243 -13.43 4.74 -12.76
C LEU A 243 -13.41 3.48 -13.66
N ARG A 244 -13.78 2.33 -13.09
CA ARG A 244 -13.76 1.02 -13.78
C ARG A 244 -15.07 0.30 -13.47
N PRO A 245 -16.19 0.73 -14.07
CA PRO A 245 -17.48 0.09 -13.84
C PRO A 245 -17.50 -1.30 -14.48
N ILE A 246 -18.27 -2.22 -13.89
CA ILE A 246 -18.68 -3.43 -14.60
C ILE A 246 -19.99 -3.10 -15.33
N PRO A 247 -20.06 -3.21 -16.67
CA PRO A 247 -21.24 -2.77 -17.42
C PRO A 247 -22.54 -3.41 -16.96
N ASN A 248 -22.52 -4.70 -16.61
CA ASN A 248 -23.67 -5.47 -16.14
C ASN A 248 -23.76 -5.60 -14.60
N HIS A 249 -23.25 -4.62 -13.83
CA HIS A 249 -23.20 -4.68 -12.37
C HIS A 249 -24.57 -4.96 -11.72
N GLY A 250 -25.66 -4.34 -12.17
CA GLY A 250 -27.00 -4.58 -11.60
C GLY A 250 -27.48 -6.02 -11.76
N ALA A 251 -27.18 -6.67 -12.90
CA ALA A 251 -27.48 -8.08 -13.12
C ALA A 251 -26.61 -8.98 -12.21
N LEU A 252 -25.33 -8.64 -12.03
CA LEU A 252 -24.43 -9.37 -11.13
C LEU A 252 -24.85 -9.27 -9.68
N GLU A 253 -25.25 -8.08 -9.21
CA GLU A 253 -25.75 -7.93 -7.84
C GLU A 253 -27.06 -8.70 -7.61
N THR A 254 -27.96 -8.71 -8.60
CA THR A 254 -29.19 -9.50 -8.53
C THR A 254 -28.89 -10.99 -8.42
N LEU A 255 -27.94 -11.49 -9.23
CA LEU A 255 -27.47 -12.87 -9.18
C LEU A 255 -26.76 -13.20 -7.85
N ALA A 256 -25.97 -12.26 -7.33
CA ALA A 256 -25.30 -12.42 -6.05
C ALA A 256 -26.32 -12.56 -4.91
N ARG A 257 -27.33 -11.68 -4.85
CA ARG A 257 -28.41 -11.75 -3.85
C ARG A 257 -29.18 -13.07 -3.95
N SER A 258 -29.53 -13.52 -5.16
CA SER A 258 -30.23 -14.81 -5.32
C SER A 258 -29.37 -16.02 -4.94
N ALA A 259 -28.04 -15.90 -5.02
CA ALA A 259 -27.07 -16.90 -4.56
C ALA A 259 -26.74 -16.80 -3.05
N GLY A 260 -27.44 -15.93 -2.31
CA GLY A 260 -27.29 -15.76 -0.86
C GLY A 260 -26.07 -14.92 -0.45
N TYR A 261 -25.58 -14.04 -1.33
CA TYR A 261 -24.57 -13.06 -0.97
C TYR A 261 -25.23 -11.77 -0.47
N GLU A 262 -24.62 -11.18 0.54
CA GLU A 262 -24.90 -9.81 0.92
C GLU A 262 -24.10 -8.86 0.02
N VAL A 263 -24.79 -7.92 -0.62
CA VAL A 263 -24.14 -6.90 -1.46
C VAL A 263 -23.73 -5.74 -0.56
N VAL A 264 -22.42 -5.47 -0.49
CA VAL A 264 -21.85 -4.46 0.39
C VAL A 264 -20.98 -3.50 -0.41
N ASP A 265 -21.08 -2.20 -0.11
CA ASP A 265 -20.11 -1.19 -0.52
C ASP A 265 -19.18 -0.86 0.66
N PRO A 266 -17.92 -1.37 0.65
CA PRO A 266 -16.97 -1.08 1.73
C PRO A 266 -16.66 0.41 1.89
N ALA A 267 -16.83 1.23 0.85
CA ALA A 267 -16.59 2.67 0.94
C ALA A 267 -17.61 3.40 1.85
N ALA A 268 -18.78 2.78 2.10
CA ALA A 268 -19.78 3.28 3.03
C ALA A 268 -19.55 2.84 4.49
N LEU A 269 -18.53 2.01 4.74
CA LEU A 269 -18.22 1.47 6.06
C LEU A 269 -17.02 2.17 6.70
N SER A 270 -17.00 2.25 8.03
CA SER A 270 -15.79 2.66 8.74
C SER A 270 -14.67 1.63 8.51
N PHE A 271 -13.42 2.05 8.62
CA PHE A 271 -12.29 1.13 8.44
C PHE A 271 -12.33 -0.07 9.40
N PRO A 272 -12.61 0.10 10.71
CA PRO A 272 -12.79 -1.03 11.62
C PRO A 272 -13.95 -1.98 11.20
N ASP A 273 -15.07 -1.44 10.70
CA ASP A 273 -16.17 -2.27 10.19
C ASP A 273 -15.74 -3.07 8.96
N GLN A 274 -14.92 -2.50 8.07
CA GLN A 274 -14.34 -3.23 6.94
C GLN A 274 -13.44 -4.37 7.42
N VAL A 275 -12.60 -4.15 8.43
CA VAL A 275 -11.76 -5.19 9.03
C VAL A 275 -12.63 -6.33 9.56
N ARG A 276 -13.63 -6.04 10.40
CA ARG A 276 -14.53 -7.06 10.97
C ARG A 276 -15.29 -7.82 9.89
N LEU A 277 -15.85 -7.11 8.92
CA LEU A 277 -16.64 -7.70 7.84
C LEU A 277 -15.84 -8.69 7.00
N PHE A 278 -14.64 -8.31 6.55
CA PHE A 278 -13.80 -9.20 5.74
C PHE A 278 -13.20 -10.33 6.58
N HIS A 279 -12.89 -10.09 7.85
CA HIS A 279 -12.45 -11.15 8.76
C HIS A 279 -13.54 -12.21 9.00
N GLY A 280 -14.80 -11.80 9.10
CA GLY A 280 -15.96 -12.68 9.30
C GLY A 280 -16.43 -13.43 8.04
N ALA A 281 -16.02 -13.00 6.84
CA ALA A 281 -16.45 -13.62 5.60
C ALA A 281 -15.86 -15.03 5.38
N ASP A 282 -16.62 -15.91 4.73
CA ASP A 282 -16.16 -17.22 4.21
C ASP A 282 -15.93 -17.16 2.69
N HIS A 283 -16.70 -16.33 1.99
CA HIS A 283 -16.61 -16.15 0.54
C HIS A 283 -16.82 -14.69 0.16
N VAL A 284 -15.86 -14.10 -0.55
CA VAL A 284 -15.92 -12.74 -1.10
C VAL A 284 -15.87 -12.80 -2.62
N ILE A 285 -16.78 -12.10 -3.30
CA ILE A 285 -16.75 -11.89 -4.74
C ILE A 285 -16.79 -10.38 -4.98
N GLY A 286 -16.00 -9.86 -5.92
CA GLY A 286 -16.11 -8.45 -6.25
C GLY A 286 -15.23 -8.01 -7.42
N PRO A 287 -15.46 -6.80 -7.96
CA PRO A 287 -14.66 -6.23 -9.04
C PRO A 287 -13.23 -5.86 -8.60
N MET A 288 -12.23 -6.12 -9.44
CA MET A 288 -10.79 -5.78 -9.27
C MET A 288 -10.53 -4.33 -8.90
N GLY A 289 -10.28 -3.99 -7.64
CA GLY A 289 -9.99 -2.63 -7.20
C GLY A 289 -9.81 -2.53 -5.68
N ALA A 290 -9.62 -1.29 -5.19
CA ALA A 290 -9.11 -1.02 -3.86
C ALA A 290 -9.84 -1.77 -2.72
N ALA A 291 -11.16 -1.90 -2.79
CA ALA A 291 -11.96 -2.64 -1.81
C ALA A 291 -11.56 -4.12 -1.65
N LEU A 292 -11.05 -4.78 -2.70
CA LEU A 292 -10.52 -6.16 -2.60
C LEU A 292 -9.17 -6.23 -1.87
N SER A 293 -8.50 -5.11 -1.57
CA SER A 293 -7.31 -5.13 -0.72
C SER A 293 -7.63 -5.58 0.71
N ASN A 294 -8.89 -5.42 1.14
CA ASN A 294 -9.41 -5.96 2.40
C ASN A 294 -9.35 -7.50 2.47
N THR A 295 -9.04 -8.19 1.36
CA THR A 295 -8.71 -9.63 1.35
C THR A 295 -7.67 -9.95 2.42
N VAL A 296 -6.73 -9.05 2.71
CA VAL A 296 -5.70 -9.25 3.74
C VAL A 296 -6.26 -9.56 5.14
N PHE A 297 -7.50 -9.16 5.43
CA PHE A 297 -8.14 -9.41 6.73
C PHE A 297 -8.88 -10.75 6.81
N MET A 298 -9.08 -11.42 5.68
CA MET A 298 -9.80 -12.69 5.61
C MET A 298 -9.06 -13.80 6.35
N ARG A 299 -9.83 -14.73 6.93
CA ARG A 299 -9.26 -15.91 7.61
C ARG A 299 -8.67 -16.89 6.60
N PRO A 300 -7.63 -17.67 6.95
CA PRO A 300 -7.17 -18.78 6.13
C PRO A 300 -8.32 -19.76 5.79
N GLY A 301 -8.32 -20.32 4.58
CA GLY A 301 -9.35 -21.26 4.12
C GLY A 301 -10.63 -20.62 3.58
N THR A 302 -10.70 -19.28 3.54
CA THR A 302 -11.78 -18.54 2.88
C THR A 302 -11.59 -18.49 1.36
N ARG A 303 -12.60 -18.05 0.62
CA ARG A 303 -12.54 -17.93 -0.84
C ARG A 303 -12.71 -16.49 -1.28
N VAL A 304 -11.84 -16.02 -2.18
CA VAL A 304 -11.99 -14.72 -2.84
C VAL A 304 -12.02 -14.88 -4.35
N THR A 305 -13.01 -14.29 -5.00
CA THR A 305 -13.14 -14.24 -6.46
C THR A 305 -13.09 -12.81 -6.94
N MET A 306 -12.06 -12.48 -7.71
CA MET A 306 -11.90 -11.18 -8.34
C MET A 306 -12.52 -11.19 -9.74
N LEU A 307 -13.51 -10.33 -9.95
CA LEU A 307 -14.11 -10.07 -11.25
C LEU A 307 -13.31 -8.98 -11.98
N THR A 308 -12.97 -9.23 -13.24
CA THR A 308 -12.26 -8.28 -14.09
C THR A 308 -12.73 -8.45 -15.53
N THR A 309 -12.69 -7.37 -16.32
CA THR A 309 -13.12 -7.42 -17.73
C THR A 309 -12.04 -8.03 -18.62
N ARG A 310 -10.84 -7.41 -18.65
CA ARG A 310 -9.68 -7.87 -19.46
C ARG A 310 -8.33 -7.68 -18.77
N ARG A 311 -8.29 -6.96 -17.65
CA ARG A 311 -7.05 -6.68 -16.94
C ARG A 311 -6.70 -7.85 -16.02
N VAL A 312 -5.44 -8.26 -16.05
CA VAL A 312 -4.87 -9.13 -15.02
C VAL A 312 -3.96 -8.27 -14.17
N ASP A 313 -4.19 -8.31 -12.86
CA ASP A 313 -3.43 -7.52 -11.90
C ASP A 313 -3.06 -8.44 -10.72
N PRO A 314 -1.80 -8.93 -10.65
CA PRO A 314 -1.37 -9.82 -9.58
C PRO A 314 -1.39 -9.17 -8.19
N PHE A 315 -1.63 -7.86 -8.08
CA PHE A 315 -1.69 -7.13 -6.81
C PHE A 315 -2.54 -7.86 -5.76
N TYR A 316 -3.77 -8.26 -6.14
CA TYR A 316 -4.72 -8.91 -5.25
C TYR A 316 -4.43 -10.41 -5.06
N TRP A 317 -3.82 -11.06 -6.06
CA TRP A 317 -3.39 -12.45 -5.96
C TRP A 317 -2.30 -12.61 -4.91
N ASP A 318 -1.35 -11.68 -4.86
CA ASP A 318 -0.27 -11.74 -3.88
C ASP A 318 -0.77 -11.42 -2.46
N ILE A 319 -1.83 -10.62 -2.30
CA ILE A 319 -2.51 -10.46 -0.99
C ILE A 319 -3.14 -11.78 -0.57
N ALA A 320 -3.91 -12.44 -1.45
CA ALA A 320 -4.53 -13.74 -1.17
C ALA A 320 -3.47 -14.79 -0.78
N ARG A 321 -2.39 -14.90 -1.56
CA ARG A 321 -1.27 -15.80 -1.27
C ARG A 321 -0.57 -15.50 0.04
N LEU A 322 -0.41 -14.22 0.39
CA LEU A 322 0.23 -13.79 1.63
C LEU A 322 -0.50 -14.34 2.87
N ILE A 323 -1.82 -14.43 2.81
CA ILE A 323 -2.66 -14.93 3.91
C ILE A 323 -3.11 -16.39 3.71
N GLY A 324 -2.60 -17.07 2.68
CA GLY A 324 -2.81 -18.50 2.44
C GLY A 324 -4.14 -18.86 1.75
N LEU A 325 -4.66 -17.98 0.89
CA LEU A 325 -5.84 -18.23 0.04
C LEU A 325 -5.46 -18.58 -1.40
#